data_AF-A0A3D5WJD9-F1
#
_entry.id   AF-A0A3D5WJD9-F1
#
_cell.length_a   1.000
_cell.length_b   1.000
_cell.length_c   1.000
_cell.angle_alpha   90.00
_cell.angle_beta   90.00
_cell.angle_gamma   90.00
#
_symmetry.space_group_name_H-M   'P 1'
#
loop_
_entity.id
_entity.type
_entity.pdbx_description
1 polymer ?
#
loop_
_entity_poly.entity_id
_entity_poly.type
_entity_poly.pdbx_seq_one_letter_code
_entity_poly.pdbx_strand_id
1 'polypeptide(L)'
;MRGKALISGVNCAPVFYKMALAGKEKPMTADEKEKVVELRLKGLGYQAIANEIGTVTKENVRYYCKTHGLAGSAALVTMNYDLHREMPNHCKNCGATLIRNAHSGVKLFCSEKCRRAWWKVNPDKDAQSKKQRYECRCAYCHRTFISFGNPNRKYCGRDCYVKDRFWTDPDEKPSAAEIKRRQQEAEKSEGEVKLVLKRIS
;
A
#
# COMPACT_ATOMS: atom_id res chain seq x y z
N MET A 1 28.16 35.60 -7.96
CA MET A 1 27.98 34.46 -8.89
C MET A 1 28.33 33.18 -8.16
N ARG A 2 27.35 32.32 -7.85
CA ARG A 2 27.57 31.00 -7.24
C ARG A 2 26.80 29.99 -8.07
N GLY A 3 27.55 29.06 -8.67
CA GLY A 3 27.11 28.14 -9.70
C GLY A 3 26.03 27.17 -9.22
N LYS A 4 25.01 27.00 -10.05
CA LYS A 4 24.01 25.95 -9.95
C LYS A 4 24.67 24.62 -10.29
N ALA A 5 24.80 23.72 -9.33
CA ALA A 5 25.08 22.32 -9.60
C ALA A 5 23.79 21.66 -10.13
N LEU A 6 23.82 21.31 -11.41
CA LEU A 6 22.83 20.46 -12.08
C LEU A 6 23.05 19.03 -11.57
N ILE A 7 22.11 18.50 -10.79
CA ILE A 7 22.09 17.07 -10.46
C ILE A 7 21.22 16.39 -11.54
N SER A 8 21.93 15.75 -12.46
CA SER A 8 21.43 14.88 -13.52
C SER A 8 20.55 13.75 -12.98
N GLY A 9 19.53 13.41 -13.75
CA GLY A 9 18.46 12.49 -13.40
C GLY A 9 18.91 11.11 -12.94
N VAL A 10 18.26 10.64 -11.87
CA VAL A 10 18.24 9.22 -11.52
C VAL A 10 16.98 8.63 -12.16
N ASN A 11 17.18 7.96 -13.29
CA ASN A 11 16.19 7.09 -13.91
C ASN A 11 15.90 5.93 -12.96
N CYS A 12 14.90 6.10 -12.09
CA CYS A 12 14.38 5.01 -11.29
C CYS A 12 13.43 4.17 -12.16
N ALA A 13 14.01 3.35 -13.05
CA ALA A 13 13.26 2.30 -13.71
C ALA A 13 12.79 1.32 -12.61
N PRO A 14 11.48 1.09 -12.42
CA PRO A 14 11.02 0.13 -11.44
C PRO A 14 11.44 -1.27 -11.89
N VAL A 15 12.13 -1.97 -10.99
CA VAL A 15 12.45 -3.39 -11.07
C VAL A 15 11.14 -4.19 -11.02
N PHE A 16 10.39 -4.18 -12.11
CA PHE A 16 9.34 -5.15 -12.40
C PHE A 16 9.94 -6.13 -13.39
N TYR A 17 10.71 -7.08 -12.84
CA TYR A 17 11.28 -8.18 -13.58
C TYR A 17 10.16 -9.05 -14.14
N LYS A 18 9.99 -8.93 -15.46
CA LYS A 18 9.62 -9.96 -16.43
C LYS A 18 9.29 -11.34 -15.82
N MET A 19 8.00 -11.68 -15.78
CA MET A 19 7.56 -13.03 -16.10
C MET A 19 6.71 -12.93 -17.37
N ALA A 20 7.27 -13.44 -18.45
CA ALA A 20 6.68 -13.42 -19.78
C ALA A 20 5.64 -14.54 -19.93
N LEU A 21 4.45 -14.13 -20.35
CA LEU A 21 3.61 -14.76 -21.37
C LEU A 21 3.13 -16.21 -21.15
N ALA A 22 2.00 -16.35 -20.47
CA ALA A 22 0.99 -17.34 -20.80
C ALA A 22 -0.40 -16.71 -20.63
N GLY A 23 -1.10 -16.46 -21.73
CA GLY A 23 -2.46 -15.94 -21.77
C GLY A 23 -2.55 -14.42 -21.89
N LYS A 24 -2.82 -13.90 -23.10
CA LYS A 24 -3.35 -12.54 -23.23
C LYS A 24 -4.74 -12.56 -22.57
N GLU A 25 -4.88 -11.94 -21.40
CA GLU A 25 -6.20 -11.72 -20.82
C GLU A 25 -7.01 -10.88 -21.81
N LYS A 26 -8.11 -11.45 -22.30
CA LYS A 26 -9.03 -10.76 -23.20
C LYS A 26 -9.59 -9.53 -22.45
N PRO A 27 -9.60 -8.33 -23.06
CA PRO A 27 -10.20 -7.18 -22.42
C PRO A 27 -11.69 -7.44 -22.20
N MET A 28 -12.19 -7.13 -21.00
CA MET A 28 -13.59 -7.35 -20.64
C MET A 28 -14.54 -6.70 -21.67
N THR A 29 -15.51 -7.46 -22.16
CA THR A 29 -16.54 -6.99 -23.09
C THR A 29 -17.53 -6.04 -22.40
N ALA A 30 -18.36 -5.35 -23.17
CA ALA A 30 -19.39 -4.46 -22.60
C ALA A 30 -20.37 -5.25 -21.70
N ASP A 31 -20.82 -6.41 -22.17
CA ASP A 31 -21.77 -7.27 -21.45
C ASP A 31 -21.18 -7.82 -20.15
N GLU A 32 -19.90 -8.25 -20.19
CA GLU A 32 -19.19 -8.72 -18.99
C GLU A 32 -19.07 -7.60 -17.95
N LYS A 33 -18.80 -6.37 -18.39
CA LYS A 33 -18.71 -5.21 -17.49
C LYS A 33 -20.06 -4.89 -16.85
N GLU A 34 -21.14 -4.92 -17.61
CA GLU A 34 -22.50 -4.72 -17.09
C GLU A 34 -22.86 -5.79 -16.04
N LYS A 35 -22.53 -7.06 -16.34
CA LYS A 35 -22.74 -8.17 -15.41
C LYS A 35 -21.93 -8.02 -14.12
N VAL A 36 -20.68 -7.55 -14.21
CA VAL A 36 -19.87 -7.26 -13.01
C VAL A 36 -20.53 -6.19 -12.16
N VAL A 37 -21.05 -5.11 -12.74
CA VAL A 37 -21.75 -4.05 -11.99
C VAL A 37 -23.00 -4.61 -11.31
N GLU A 38 -23.83 -5.35 -12.04
CA GLU A 38 -25.08 -5.94 -11.53
C GLU A 38 -24.83 -6.85 -10.33
N LEU A 39 -23.90 -7.82 -10.48
CA LEU A 39 -23.57 -8.77 -9.41
C LEU A 39 -22.92 -8.10 -8.21
N ARG A 40 -22.16 -7.02 -8.45
CA ARG A 40 -21.52 -6.26 -7.39
C ARG A 40 -22.53 -5.46 -6.56
N LEU A 41 -23.55 -4.90 -7.23
CA LEU A 41 -24.68 -4.23 -6.58
C LEU A 41 -25.54 -5.18 -5.76
N LYS A 42 -25.71 -6.43 -6.24
CA LYS A 42 -26.35 -7.52 -5.48
C LYS A 42 -25.52 -8.01 -4.28
N GLY A 43 -24.33 -7.46 -4.05
CA GLY A 43 -23.51 -7.76 -2.89
C GLY A 43 -22.55 -8.94 -3.06
N LEU A 44 -22.27 -9.39 -4.29
CA LEU A 44 -21.31 -10.47 -4.51
C LEU A 44 -19.85 -9.99 -4.41
N GLY A 45 -18.98 -10.87 -3.90
CA GLY A 45 -17.53 -10.67 -3.84
C GLY A 45 -16.83 -10.88 -5.19
N TYR A 46 -15.62 -10.34 -5.36
CA TYR A 46 -14.88 -10.43 -6.65
C TYR A 46 -14.69 -11.87 -7.16
N GLN A 47 -14.47 -12.81 -6.24
CA GLN A 47 -14.27 -14.22 -6.60
C GLN A 47 -15.58 -14.90 -7.01
N ALA A 48 -16.70 -14.59 -6.35
CA ALA A 48 -18.02 -15.10 -6.74
C ALA A 48 -18.44 -14.56 -8.11
N ILE A 49 -18.16 -13.28 -8.39
CA ILE A 49 -18.43 -12.65 -9.70
C ILE A 49 -17.61 -13.31 -10.82
N ALA A 50 -16.32 -13.57 -10.57
CA ALA A 50 -15.47 -14.24 -11.55
C ALA A 50 -15.98 -15.67 -11.86
N ASN A 51 -16.42 -16.40 -10.84
CA ASN A 51 -16.99 -17.73 -11.01
C ASN A 51 -18.32 -17.71 -11.79
N GLU A 52 -19.17 -16.71 -11.53
CA GLU A 52 -20.48 -16.56 -12.19
C GLU A 52 -20.33 -16.23 -13.69
N ILE A 53 -19.39 -15.35 -14.03
CA ILE A 53 -19.16 -14.95 -15.42
C ILE A 53 -18.32 -16.00 -16.17
N GLY A 54 -17.40 -16.68 -15.46
CA GLY A 54 -16.57 -17.78 -15.98
C GLY A 54 -15.48 -17.38 -16.97
N THR A 55 -15.69 -16.32 -17.76
CA THR A 55 -14.74 -15.83 -18.79
C THR A 55 -13.75 -14.80 -18.26
N VAL A 56 -14.01 -14.21 -17.09
CA VAL A 56 -13.19 -13.13 -16.50
C VAL A 56 -12.45 -13.61 -15.25
N THR A 57 -11.20 -13.21 -15.12
CA THR A 57 -10.40 -13.51 -13.92
C THR A 57 -10.81 -12.63 -12.75
N LYS A 58 -10.58 -13.11 -11.52
CA LYS A 58 -10.79 -12.35 -10.27
C LYS A 58 -10.03 -11.02 -10.29
N GLU A 59 -8.83 -11.02 -10.85
CA GLU A 59 -7.96 -9.85 -10.99
C GLU A 59 -8.57 -8.80 -11.93
N ASN A 60 -9.16 -9.23 -13.05
CA ASN A 60 -9.90 -8.35 -13.97
C ASN A 60 -11.13 -7.73 -13.29
N VAL A 61 -11.93 -8.53 -12.59
CA VAL A 61 -13.09 -8.03 -11.81
C VAL A 61 -12.63 -7.03 -10.74
N ARG A 62 -11.54 -7.32 -10.02
CA ARG A 62 -10.97 -6.42 -9.00
C ARG A 62 -10.51 -5.10 -9.63
N TYR A 63 -9.78 -5.17 -10.74
CA TYR A 63 -9.26 -4.00 -11.44
C TYR A 63 -10.40 -3.11 -11.97
N TYR A 64 -11.41 -3.72 -12.61
CA TYR A 64 -12.59 -3.03 -13.08
C TYR A 64 -13.34 -2.35 -11.92
N CYS A 65 -13.62 -3.08 -10.83
CA CYS A 65 -14.27 -2.52 -9.65
C CYS A 65 -13.49 -1.35 -9.04
N LYS A 66 -12.16 -1.43 -8.99
CA LYS A 66 -11.30 -0.38 -8.42
C LYS A 66 -11.31 0.91 -9.24
N THR A 67 -11.35 0.80 -10.56
CA THR A 67 -11.35 1.95 -11.47
C THR A 67 -12.72 2.61 -11.60
N HIS A 68 -13.81 1.84 -11.38
CA HIS A 68 -15.18 2.29 -11.57
C HIS A 68 -15.95 2.57 -10.27
N GLY A 69 -15.25 2.73 -9.14
CA GLY A 69 -15.87 3.11 -7.86
C GLY A 69 -16.70 2.00 -7.20
N LEU A 70 -16.46 0.74 -7.52
CA LEU A 70 -17.11 -0.44 -6.93
C LEU A 70 -16.17 -1.21 -5.97
N ALA A 71 -15.12 -0.53 -5.51
CA ALA A 71 -14.15 -1.09 -4.57
C ALA A 71 -14.68 -1.04 -3.13
N GLY A 72 -14.47 -2.11 -2.38
CA GLY A 72 -14.81 -2.18 -0.96
C GLY A 72 -15.42 -3.52 -0.57
N SER A 73 -16.03 -3.58 0.62
CA SER A 73 -16.93 -4.69 0.95
C SER A 73 -18.17 -4.57 0.07
N ALA A 74 -18.68 -5.70 -0.43
CA ALA A 74 -19.85 -5.68 -1.30
C ALA A 74 -21.07 -5.02 -0.64
N ALA A 75 -21.26 -5.25 0.67
CA ALA A 75 -22.29 -4.57 1.48
C ALA A 75 -22.11 -3.05 1.55
N LEU A 76 -20.87 -2.55 1.56
CA LEU A 76 -20.58 -1.11 1.52
C LEU A 76 -20.80 -0.52 0.13
N VAL A 77 -20.57 -1.29 -0.93
CA VAL A 77 -20.79 -0.84 -2.32
C VAL A 77 -22.28 -0.64 -2.57
N THR A 78 -23.14 -1.55 -2.11
CA THR A 78 -24.61 -1.40 -2.22
C THR A 78 -25.11 -0.18 -1.44
N MET A 79 -24.64 0.04 -0.21
CA MET A 79 -25.06 1.17 0.62
C MET A 79 -24.50 2.53 0.17
N ASN A 80 -23.36 2.56 -0.53
CA ASN A 80 -22.68 3.80 -0.93
C ASN A 80 -22.65 4.01 -2.45
N TYR A 81 -23.45 3.26 -3.22
CA TYR A 81 -23.43 3.31 -4.69
C TYR A 81 -23.69 4.73 -5.21
N ASP A 82 -24.70 5.41 -4.68
CA ASP A 82 -25.05 6.78 -5.07
C ASP A 82 -23.96 7.79 -4.67
N LEU A 83 -23.36 7.62 -3.48
CA LEU A 83 -22.22 8.42 -3.01
C LEU A 83 -20.94 8.22 -3.85
N HIS A 84 -20.77 7.03 -4.46
CA HIS A 84 -19.65 6.76 -5.38
C HIS A 84 -19.94 7.22 -6.81
N ARG A 85 -21.22 7.42 -7.16
CA ARG A 85 -21.67 7.93 -8.46
C ARG A 85 -21.62 9.45 -8.54
N GLU A 86 -21.94 10.13 -7.45
CA GLU A 86 -21.74 11.58 -7.28
C GLU A 86 -20.25 11.92 -7.09
N MET A 87 -19.44 11.52 -8.08
CA MET A 87 -18.09 12.01 -8.21
C MET A 87 -18.17 13.49 -8.54
N PRO A 88 -17.57 14.38 -7.73
CA PRO A 88 -17.64 15.79 -8.01
C PRO A 88 -16.98 16.06 -9.36
N ASN A 89 -17.77 16.48 -10.35
CA ASN A 89 -17.29 16.96 -11.65
C ASN A 89 -16.48 18.25 -11.52
N HIS A 90 -16.44 18.81 -10.33
CA HIS A 90 -15.82 20.08 -9.98
C HIS A 90 -14.77 19.86 -8.88
N CYS A 91 -13.68 20.61 -8.95
CA CYS A 91 -12.63 20.60 -7.95
C CYS A 91 -13.19 20.98 -6.58
N LYS A 92 -12.92 20.16 -5.55
CA LYS A 92 -13.35 20.44 -4.17
C LYS A 92 -12.83 21.77 -3.60
N ASN A 93 -11.76 22.32 -4.17
CA ASN A 93 -11.15 23.56 -3.70
C ASN A 93 -11.59 24.80 -4.48
N CYS A 94 -11.57 24.73 -5.82
CA CYS A 94 -11.79 25.91 -6.67
C CYS A 94 -13.01 25.82 -7.57
N GLY A 95 -13.77 24.71 -7.52
CA GLY A 95 -14.94 24.50 -8.37
C GLY A 95 -14.66 24.23 -9.86
N ALA A 96 -13.40 24.28 -10.31
CA ALA A 96 -13.07 24.04 -11.72
C ALA A 96 -13.43 22.62 -12.18
N THR A 97 -13.94 22.48 -13.40
CA THR A 97 -14.32 21.19 -13.99
C THR A 97 -13.12 20.24 -14.06
N LEU A 98 -13.32 19.00 -13.61
CA LEU A 98 -12.28 17.97 -13.60
C LEU A 98 -12.35 17.15 -14.89
N ILE A 99 -11.37 17.35 -15.78
CA ILE A 99 -11.18 16.49 -16.94
C ILE A 99 -10.62 15.15 -16.45
N ARG A 100 -11.33 14.06 -16.79
CA ARG A 100 -10.99 12.69 -16.41
C ARG A 100 -10.45 11.92 -17.60
N ASN A 101 -9.40 11.14 -17.37
CA ASN A 101 -9.00 10.10 -18.31
C ASN A 101 -9.79 8.83 -18.01
N ALA A 102 -10.21 8.10 -19.04
CA ALA A 102 -11.09 6.92 -18.92
C ALA A 102 -10.58 5.85 -17.92
N HIS A 103 -9.27 5.77 -17.70
CA HIS A 103 -8.64 4.81 -16.79
C HIS A 103 -8.10 5.42 -15.49
N SER A 104 -8.33 6.71 -15.24
CA SER A 104 -7.87 7.37 -14.02
C SER A 104 -8.88 7.21 -12.89
N GLY A 105 -8.38 6.93 -11.68
CA GLY A 105 -9.19 6.90 -10.47
C GLY A 105 -9.85 8.26 -10.16
N VAL A 106 -10.64 8.29 -9.09
CA VAL A 106 -11.38 9.50 -8.68
C VAL A 106 -10.44 10.67 -8.47
N LYS A 107 -10.56 11.70 -9.31
CA LYS A 107 -9.87 12.98 -9.13
C LYS A 107 -10.78 13.90 -8.31
N LEU A 108 -10.29 14.39 -7.18
CA LEU A 108 -11.03 15.32 -6.32
C LEU A 108 -10.57 16.78 -6.47
N PHE A 109 -9.38 16.98 -7.05
CA PHE A 109 -8.72 18.28 -7.16
C PHE A 109 -8.14 18.46 -8.55
N CYS A 110 -8.24 19.66 -9.12
CA CYS A 110 -7.69 19.95 -10.45
C CYS A 110 -6.16 19.90 -10.48
N SER A 111 -5.51 20.24 -9.36
CA SER A 111 -4.06 20.34 -9.21
C SER A 111 -3.57 20.01 -7.80
N GLU A 112 -2.27 19.74 -7.67
CA GLU A 112 -1.57 19.60 -6.39
C GLU A 112 -1.77 20.83 -5.49
N LYS A 113 -1.73 22.03 -6.08
CA LYS A 113 -1.94 23.30 -5.37
C LYS A 113 -3.31 23.32 -4.70
N CYS A 114 -4.36 22.94 -5.44
CA CYS A 114 -5.72 22.87 -4.91
C CYS A 114 -5.87 21.79 -3.84
N ARG A 115 -5.21 20.64 -3.98
CA ARG A 115 -5.20 19.60 -2.94
C ARG A 115 -4.62 20.15 -1.64
N ARG A 116 -3.44 20.77 -1.70
CA ARG A 116 -2.76 21.31 -0.51
C ARG A 116 -3.55 22.45 0.14
N ALA A 117 -4.09 23.38 -0.65
CA ALA A 117 -4.89 24.49 -0.16
C ALA A 117 -6.12 24.00 0.60
N TRP A 118 -6.83 23.02 0.04
CA TRP A 118 -8.03 22.47 0.66
C TRP A 118 -7.73 21.79 2.01
N TRP A 119 -6.68 20.95 2.07
CA TRP A 119 -6.29 20.29 3.32
C TRP A 119 -5.75 21.25 4.38
N LYS A 120 -5.18 22.39 3.98
CA LYS A 120 -4.76 23.44 4.93
C LYS A 120 -5.97 24.09 5.62
N VAL A 121 -7.07 24.28 4.90
CA VAL A 121 -8.30 24.91 5.42
C VAL A 121 -9.21 23.88 6.11
N ASN A 122 -9.12 22.60 5.74
CA ASN A 122 -9.94 21.51 6.27
C ASN A 122 -9.11 20.43 7.01
N PRO A 123 -8.37 20.79 8.08
CA PRO A 123 -7.56 19.82 8.82
C PRO A 123 -8.42 18.81 9.62
N ASP A 124 -9.66 19.16 9.95
CA ASP A 124 -10.65 18.32 10.64
C ASP A 124 -11.11 17.10 9.82
N LYS A 125 -11.03 17.22 8.48
CA LYS A 125 -11.36 16.15 7.54
C LYS A 125 -10.23 15.14 7.38
N ASP A 126 -9.03 15.43 7.85
CA ASP A 126 -7.89 14.52 7.78
C ASP A 126 -8.05 13.42 8.83
N ALA A 127 -8.13 12.16 8.41
CA ALA A 127 -8.20 11.04 9.33
C ALA A 127 -6.94 10.94 10.22
N GLN A 128 -5.81 11.48 9.77
CA GLN A 128 -4.57 11.51 10.53
C GLN A 128 -4.59 12.53 11.66
N SER A 129 -5.29 13.65 11.50
CA SER A 129 -5.38 14.71 12.53
C SER A 129 -6.17 14.25 13.76
N LYS A 130 -7.08 13.29 13.58
CA LYS A 130 -7.88 12.68 14.66
C LYS A 130 -7.13 11.61 15.47
N LYS A 131 -5.96 11.16 15.01
CA LYS A 131 -5.22 10.11 15.71
C LYS A 131 -4.53 10.67 16.95
N GLN A 132 -4.66 9.95 18.06
CA GLN A 132 -3.97 10.28 19.30
C GLN A 132 -2.45 10.32 19.08
N ARG A 133 -1.81 11.32 19.69
CA ARG A 133 -0.36 11.52 19.64
C ARG A 133 0.28 10.78 20.81
N TYR A 134 1.27 9.96 20.49
CA TYR A 134 2.07 9.23 21.47
C TYR A 134 3.52 9.66 21.34
N GLU A 135 4.16 9.99 22.46
CA GLU A 135 5.60 10.21 22.48
C GLU A 135 6.30 8.86 22.64
N CYS A 136 7.12 8.51 21.64
CA CYS A 136 7.84 7.25 21.58
C CYS A 136 9.35 7.53 21.56
N ARG A 137 10.15 6.59 22.08
CA ARG A 137 11.62 6.65 21.99
C ARG A 137 12.12 5.67 20.93
N CYS A 138 12.97 6.15 20.02
CA CYS A 138 13.53 5.31 18.97
C CYS A 138 14.50 4.28 19.57
N ALA A 139 14.37 3.00 19.20
CA ALA A 139 15.26 1.94 19.66
C ALA A 139 16.71 2.12 19.17
N TYR A 140 16.89 2.71 17.98
CA TYR A 140 18.21 2.88 17.35
C TYR A 140 18.92 4.19 17.75
N CYS A 141 18.30 5.34 17.46
CA CYS A 141 18.93 6.65 17.72
C CYS A 141 18.55 7.28 19.06
N HIS A 142 17.72 6.60 19.86
CA HIS A 142 17.28 7.02 21.19
C HIS A 142 16.57 8.37 21.31
N ARG A 143 16.33 9.07 20.19
CA ARG A 143 15.55 10.31 20.14
C ARG A 143 14.07 10.05 20.40
N THR A 144 13.43 10.99 21.08
CA THR A 144 11.97 11.03 21.20
C THR A 144 11.35 11.49 19.89
N PHE A 145 10.21 10.90 19.53
CA PHE A 145 9.46 11.26 18.34
C PHE A 145 7.97 11.01 18.56
N ILE A 146 7.12 11.73 17.82
CA ILE A 146 5.67 11.60 17.92
C ILE A 146 5.18 10.52 16.95
N SER A 147 4.48 9.53 17.48
CA SER A 147 3.75 8.53 16.71
C SER A 147 2.25 8.83 16.74
N PHE A 148 1.62 8.89 15.56
CA PHE A 148 0.19 9.14 15.43
C PHE A 148 -0.57 7.81 15.37
N GLY A 149 -1.38 7.52 16.39
CA GLY A 149 -2.27 6.36 16.44
C GLY A 149 -1.59 4.99 16.65
N ASN A 150 -0.26 4.95 16.82
CA ASN A 150 0.46 3.72 17.14
C ASN A 150 1.42 3.96 18.33
N PRO A 151 1.05 3.56 19.57
CA PRO A 151 1.91 3.72 20.73
C PRO A 151 3.17 2.83 20.69
N ASN A 152 3.13 1.72 19.95
CA ASN A 152 4.17 0.69 19.92
C ASN A 152 5.19 0.89 18.79
N ARG A 153 5.31 2.11 18.26
CA ARG A 153 6.25 2.39 17.16
C ARG A 153 7.69 2.40 17.69
N LYS A 154 8.50 1.44 17.26
CA LYS A 154 9.89 1.25 17.73
C LYS A 154 10.91 2.22 17.13
N TYR A 155 10.69 2.71 15.91
CA TYR A 155 11.66 3.53 15.17
C TYR A 155 11.05 4.85 14.71
N CYS A 156 11.83 5.93 14.80
CA CYS A 156 11.39 7.25 14.36
C CYS A 156 11.17 7.31 12.84
N GLY A 157 11.89 6.50 12.06
CA GLY A 157 11.80 6.48 10.60
C GLY A 157 12.33 5.20 9.97
N ARG A 158 12.23 5.12 8.64
CA ARG A 158 12.70 3.97 7.86
C ARG A 158 14.21 3.77 8.01
N ASP A 159 14.99 4.85 8.06
CA ASP A 159 16.45 4.76 8.16
C ASP A 159 16.91 4.09 9.46
N CYS A 160 16.30 4.45 10.59
CA CYS A 160 16.58 3.81 11.87
C CYS A 160 16.15 2.33 11.90
N TYR A 161 15.03 2.01 11.26
CA TYR A 161 14.62 0.60 11.08
C TYR A 161 15.64 -0.19 10.27
N VAL A 162 16.16 0.40 9.17
CA VAL A 162 17.13 -0.28 8.31
C VAL A 162 18.45 -0.46 9.04
N LYS A 163 18.94 0.58 9.70
CA LYS A 163 20.21 0.54 10.42
C LYS A 163 20.19 -0.45 11.58
N ASP A 164 19.13 -0.46 12.38
CA ASP A 164 19.04 -1.39 13.52
C ASP A 164 18.99 -2.87 13.12
N ARG A 165 18.39 -3.19 11.96
CA ARG A 165 18.17 -4.59 11.55
C ARG A 165 19.14 -5.14 10.52
N PHE A 166 19.66 -4.29 9.65
CA PHE A 166 20.43 -4.71 8.48
C PHE A 166 21.81 -4.07 8.40
N TRP A 167 22.10 -3.05 9.21
CA TRP A 167 23.43 -2.47 9.25
C TRP A 167 24.28 -3.20 10.29
N THR A 168 25.23 -3.98 9.80
CA THR A 168 26.38 -4.44 10.57
C THR A 168 27.54 -3.57 10.09
N ASP A 169 28.17 -2.80 10.97
CA ASP A 169 29.38 -2.09 10.61
C ASP A 169 30.45 -3.15 10.23
N PRO A 170 31.05 -3.11 9.02
CA PRO A 170 31.99 -4.14 8.57
C PRO A 170 33.21 -4.30 9.48
N ASP A 171 33.53 -3.27 10.28
CA ASP A 171 34.64 -3.28 11.24
C ASP A 171 34.20 -3.58 12.70
N GLU A 172 32.89 -3.63 12.97
CA GLU A 172 32.36 -3.93 14.30
C GLU A 172 32.39 -5.44 14.54
N LYS A 173 33.44 -5.88 15.23
CA LYS A 173 33.54 -7.27 15.71
C LYS A 173 32.43 -7.49 16.75
N PRO A 174 31.50 -8.45 16.53
CA PRO A 174 30.50 -8.77 17.53
C PRO A 174 31.18 -9.16 18.84
N SER A 175 30.64 -8.67 19.97
CA SER A 175 31.20 -8.97 21.28
C SER A 175 31.23 -10.50 21.50
N ALA A 176 32.19 -10.97 22.31
CA ALA A 176 32.31 -12.40 22.63
C ALA A 176 31.00 -12.99 23.20
N ALA A 177 30.17 -12.17 23.88
CA ALA A 177 28.87 -12.57 24.39
C ALA A 177 27.82 -12.77 23.27
N GLU A 178 27.80 -11.87 22.28
CA GLU A 178 26.93 -11.99 21.10
C GLU A 178 27.31 -13.21 20.26
N ILE A 179 28.60 -13.48 20.10
CA ILE A 179 29.11 -14.68 19.40
C ILE A 179 28.64 -15.95 20.10
N LYS A 180 28.79 -16.03 21.43
CA LYS A 180 28.31 -17.18 22.22
C LYS A 180 26.80 -17.39 22.10
N ARG A 181 26.01 -16.31 22.13
CA ARG A 181 24.55 -16.42 21.98
C ARG A 181 24.17 -17.00 20.62
N ARG A 182 24.79 -16.53 19.53
CA ARG A 182 24.55 -17.04 18.17
C ARG A 182 24.95 -18.52 18.02
N GLN A 183 26.04 -18.95 18.65
CA GLN A 183 26.46 -20.36 18.66
C GLN A 183 25.44 -21.25 19.38
N GLN A 184 24.94 -20.82 20.55
CA GLN A 184 23.91 -21.56 21.30
C GLN A 184 22.57 -21.64 20.54
N GLU A 185 22.16 -20.56 19.87
CA GLU A 185 20.96 -20.53 19.03
C GLU A 185 21.10 -21.48 17.82
N ALA A 186 22.27 -21.51 17.19
CA ALA A 186 22.56 -22.41 16.07
C ALA A 186 22.56 -23.89 16.52
N GLU A 187 23.27 -24.23 17.60
CA GLU A 187 23.29 -25.59 18.16
C GLU A 187 21.89 -26.08 18.56
N LYS A 188 21.06 -25.19 19.12
CA LYS A 188 19.66 -25.50 19.44
C LYS A 188 18.85 -25.79 18.18
N SER A 189 19.02 -25.00 17.13
CA SER A 189 18.33 -25.20 15.85
C SER A 189 18.78 -26.49 15.15
N GLU A 190 20.07 -26.84 15.20
CA GLU A 190 20.58 -28.09 14.65
C GLU A 190 20.07 -29.31 15.43
N GLY A 191 20.00 -29.20 16.75
CA GLY A 191 19.40 -30.21 17.61
C GLY A 191 17.92 -30.47 17.27
N GLU A 192 17.16 -29.40 17.07
CA GLU A 192 15.74 -29.46 16.69
C GLU A 192 15.55 -30.04 15.28
N VAL A 193 16.35 -29.61 14.31
CA VAL A 193 16.37 -30.15 12.94
C VAL A 193 16.73 -31.63 12.93
N LYS A 194 17.73 -32.06 13.71
CA LYS A 194 18.13 -33.47 13.82
C LYS A 194 17.04 -34.34 14.46
N LEU A 195 16.28 -33.79 15.40
CA LEU A 195 15.13 -34.45 16.03
C LEU A 195 13.97 -34.63 15.04
N VAL A 196 13.71 -33.61 14.21
CA VAL A 196 12.71 -33.66 13.14
C VAL A 196 13.09 -34.69 12.08
N LEU A 197 14.34 -34.71 11.62
CA LEU A 197 14.82 -35.67 10.62
C LEU A 197 14.73 -37.13 11.10
N LYS A 198 15.01 -37.39 12.38
CA LYS A 198 14.83 -38.72 12.99
C LYS A 198 13.38 -39.18 13.13
N ARG A 199 12.42 -38.25 13.09
CA ARG A 199 10.98 -38.56 13.17
C ARG A 199 10.37 -38.81 11.78
N ILE A 200 11.05 -38.36 10.73
CA ILE A 200 10.66 -38.58 9.33
C ILE A 200 11.22 -39.91 8.80
N SER A 201 12.33 -40.41 9.35
CA SER A 201 12.87 -41.75 9.11
C SER A 201 12.13 -42.83 9.87
#